data_AF-A0A6L5G4A4-F1
#
_entry.id   AF-A0A6L5G4A4-F1
#
_cell.length_a   1.000
_cell.length_b   1.000
_cell.length_c   1.000
_cell.angle_alpha   90.00
_cell.angle_beta   90.00
_cell.angle_gamma   90.00
#
_symmetry.space_group_name_H-M   'P 1'
#
loop_
_entity.id
_entity.type
_entity.pdbx_description
1 polymer ?
#
loop_
_entity_poly.entity_id
_entity_poly.type
_entity_poly.pdbx_seq_one_letter_code
_entity_poly.pdbx_strand_id
1 'polypeptide(L)'
;MVETPPAPPAADDGWLGDFRRGPAVFAVFRVGVEHGRHPLSPPEYRIECNDGAGPREICRFVDEPEAVVEWFGAWQGDDWCDWILAEAWKTIQNPER
;
A
#
# COMPACT_ATOMS: atom_id res chain seq x y z
N MET A 1 13.76 29.00 16.23
CA MET A 1 13.71 27.84 15.33
C MET A 1 12.84 26.83 16.03
N VAL A 2 11.58 26.70 15.63
CA VAL A 2 10.70 25.66 16.17
C VAL A 2 10.98 24.41 15.36
N GLU A 3 11.68 23.46 15.98
CA GLU A 3 11.82 22.11 15.44
C GLU A 3 10.42 21.49 15.44
N THR A 4 9.84 21.35 14.27
CA THR A 4 8.59 20.60 14.09
C THR A 4 8.83 19.20 14.63
N PRO A 5 8.08 18.71 15.63
CA PRO A 5 8.20 17.32 16.04
C PRO A 5 7.93 16.44 14.80
N PRO A 6 8.67 15.33 14.59
CA PRO A 6 8.28 14.38 13.56
C PRO A 6 6.83 14.04 13.81
N ALA A 7 5.97 14.23 12.80
CA ALA A 7 4.59 13.80 12.88
C ALA A 7 4.58 12.36 13.41
N PRO A 8 3.68 11.99 14.34
CA PRO A 8 3.52 10.58 14.68
C PRO A 8 3.35 9.83 13.35
N PRO A 9 3.98 8.65 13.14
CA PRO A 9 3.64 7.85 11.97
C PRO A 9 2.13 7.70 12.04
N ALA A 10 1.43 8.17 11.00
CA ALA A 10 -0.01 8.29 11.00
C ALA A 10 -0.61 6.93 11.35
N ALA A 11 -0.99 6.80 12.63
CA ALA A 11 -1.37 5.55 13.22
C ALA A 11 -2.83 5.34 12.82
N ASP A 12 -3.02 4.35 11.95
CA ASP A 12 -4.29 3.97 11.29
C ASP A 12 -4.61 4.76 10.00
N ASP A 13 -3.63 4.92 9.11
CA ASP A 13 -3.81 5.24 7.67
C ASP A 13 -4.55 4.13 6.87
N GLY A 14 -5.33 3.29 7.55
CA GLY A 14 -6.00 2.12 6.97
C GLY A 14 -5.10 0.90 6.74
N TRP A 15 -4.03 0.72 7.50
CA TRP A 15 -3.16 -0.47 7.41
C TRP A 15 -3.95 -1.78 7.54
N LEU A 16 -3.67 -2.73 6.65
CA LEU A 16 -4.36 -4.03 6.56
C LEU A 16 -3.48 -5.20 6.99
N GLY A 17 -2.17 -5.09 6.85
CA GLY A 17 -1.22 -6.16 7.12
C GLY A 17 0.10 -5.94 6.39
N ASP A 18 1.08 -6.79 6.67
CA ASP A 18 2.36 -6.78 5.97
C ASP A 18 2.85 -8.18 5.60
N PHE A 19 3.66 -8.24 4.54
CA PHE A 19 4.31 -9.45 4.08
C PHE A 19 5.75 -9.15 3.70
N ARG A 20 6.62 -10.16 3.76
CA ARG A 20 8.06 -9.96 3.52
C ARG A 20 8.61 -10.95 2.52
N ARG A 21 9.59 -10.49 1.73
CA ARG A 21 10.38 -11.32 0.83
C ARG A 21 11.85 -10.97 0.97
N GLY A 22 12.59 -11.86 1.64
CA GLY A 22 13.99 -11.60 1.97
C GLY A 22 14.12 -10.36 2.88
N PRO A 23 14.94 -9.36 2.53
CA PRO A 23 15.09 -8.13 3.31
C PRO A 23 13.96 -7.11 3.07
N ALA A 24 13.14 -7.28 2.03
CA ALA A 24 12.07 -6.35 1.69
C ALA A 24 10.79 -6.68 2.47
N VAL A 25 10.25 -5.67 3.15
CA VAL A 25 8.96 -5.71 3.84
C VAL A 25 7.96 -4.88 3.05
N PHE A 26 6.80 -5.45 2.77
CA PHE A 26 5.71 -4.85 2.03
C PHE A 26 4.51 -4.67 2.95
N ALA A 27 4.06 -3.45 3.14
CA ALA A 27 2.89 -3.14 3.95
C ALA A 27 1.74 -2.69 3.06
N VAL A 28 0.55 -3.24 3.32
CA VAL A 28 -0.69 -2.91 2.58
C VAL A 28 -1.52 -1.96 3.39
N PHE A 29 -1.97 -0.89 2.75
CA PHE A 29 -2.84 0.11 3.36
C PHE A 29 -4.06 0.33 2.48
N ARG A 30 -5.20 0.49 3.11
CA ARG A 30 -6.44 0.93 2.51
C ARG A 30 -6.48 2.46 2.54
N VAL A 31 -6.33 3.07 1.38
CA VAL A 31 -6.51 4.50 1.21
C VAL A 31 -8.01 4.76 1.10
N GLY A 32 -8.61 5.20 2.19
CA GLY A 32 -10.03 5.47 2.27
C GLY A 32 -10.49 6.62 1.35
N VAL A 33 -11.80 6.75 1.19
CA VAL A 33 -12.49 7.80 0.41
C VAL A 33 -12.39 9.19 1.09
N GLU A 34 -11.42 9.41 1.98
CA GLU A 34 -11.29 10.62 2.80
C GLU A 34 -10.87 11.85 1.97
N HIS A 35 -10.41 11.65 0.73
CA HIS A 35 -10.07 12.72 -0.21
C HIS A 35 -11.16 12.99 -1.27
N GLY A 36 -12.42 13.06 -0.85
CA GLY A 36 -13.49 13.71 -1.65
C GLY A 36 -14.06 12.90 -2.81
N ARG A 37 -13.89 11.57 -2.84
CA ARG A 37 -14.58 10.70 -3.81
C ARG A 37 -15.98 10.33 -3.29
N HIS A 38 -16.91 10.09 -4.19
CA HIS A 38 -18.30 9.75 -3.86
C HIS A 38 -18.33 8.50 -2.95
N PRO A 39 -19.27 8.35 -2.00
CA PRO A 39 -19.40 7.15 -1.14
C PRO A 39 -19.64 5.82 -1.87
N LEU A 40 -19.79 5.87 -3.20
CA LEU A 40 -19.91 4.73 -4.09
C LEU A 40 -18.58 4.39 -4.79
N SER A 41 -17.50 5.11 -4.48
CA SER A 41 -16.20 4.84 -5.09
C SER A 41 -15.61 3.57 -4.47
N PRO A 42 -14.98 2.72 -5.29
CA PRO A 42 -14.35 1.52 -4.80
C PRO A 42 -13.23 1.87 -3.83
N PRO A 43 -12.96 1.01 -2.85
CA PRO A 43 -11.85 1.22 -1.94
C PRO A 43 -10.54 1.17 -2.71
N GLU A 44 -9.63 2.04 -2.34
CA GLU A 44 -8.30 2.12 -2.93
C GLU A 44 -7.28 1.57 -1.94
N TYR A 45 -6.22 0.98 -2.49
CA TYR A 45 -5.18 0.29 -1.74
C TYR A 45 -3.82 0.77 -2.25
N ARG A 46 -2.91 0.99 -1.32
CA ARG A 46 -1.50 1.26 -1.59
C ARG A 46 -0.64 0.20 -0.94
N ILE A 47 0.48 -0.12 -1.59
CA ILE A 47 1.52 -1.00 -1.07
C ILE A 47 2.78 -0.17 -0.93
N GLU A 48 3.35 -0.20 0.26
CA GLU A 48 4.65 0.38 0.55
C GLU A 48 5.68 -0.72 0.69
N CYS A 49 6.86 -0.53 0.12
CA CYS A 49 8.01 -1.41 0.31
C CYS A 49 9.08 -0.71 1.14
N ASN A 50 9.65 -1.44 2.09
CA ASN A 50 10.84 -1.05 2.83
C ASN A 50 11.91 -2.14 2.66
N ASP A 51 12.94 -1.86 1.87
CA ASP A 51 14.10 -2.73 1.67
C ASP A 51 15.29 -2.39 2.58
N GLY A 52 15.10 -1.45 3.52
CA GLY A 52 16.17 -0.88 4.35
C GLY A 52 16.51 0.57 3.98
N ALA A 53 15.98 1.09 2.87
CA ALA A 53 16.09 2.51 2.49
C ALA A 53 14.92 3.37 3.01
N GLY A 54 14.03 2.80 3.83
CA GLY A 54 12.80 3.42 4.34
C GLY A 54 11.55 3.02 3.54
N PRO A 55 10.35 3.17 4.13
CA PRO A 55 9.09 2.85 3.45
C PRO A 55 8.87 3.78 2.27
N ARG A 56 8.52 3.21 1.11
CA ARG A 56 8.17 3.94 -0.11
C ARG A 56 6.98 3.29 -0.76
N GLU A 57 6.04 4.10 -1.23
CA GLU A 57 4.95 3.62 -2.08
C GLU A 57 5.52 3.04 -3.38
N ILE A 58 5.18 1.79 -3.66
CA ILE A 58 5.63 1.07 -4.86
C ILE A 58 4.47 0.70 -5.78
N CYS A 59 3.25 0.64 -5.24
CA CYS A 59 2.08 0.21 -5.98
C CYS A 59 0.81 0.84 -5.39
N ARG A 60 -0.13 1.17 -6.27
CA ARG A 60 -1.47 1.62 -5.90
C ARG A 60 -2.51 1.02 -6.84
N PHE A 61 -3.65 0.59 -6.31
CA PHE A 61 -4.72 -0.03 -7.07
C PHE A 61 -6.07 0.12 -6.36
N VAL A 62 -7.16 -0.16 -7.06
CA VAL A 62 -8.53 -0.16 -6.49
C VAL A 62 -9.09 -1.58 -6.45
N ASP A 63 -10.03 -1.84 -5.54
CA ASP A 63 -10.76 -3.12 -5.49
C ASP A 63 -11.86 -3.16 -6.58
N GLU A 64 -11.41 -3.22 -7.83
CA GLU A 64 -12.27 -3.41 -9.00
C GLU A 64 -11.68 -4.48 -9.94
N PRO A 65 -12.52 -5.26 -10.63
CA PRO A 65 -12.03 -6.27 -11.58
C PRO A 65 -11.28 -5.66 -12.78
N GLU A 66 -11.55 -4.40 -13.10
CA GLU A 66 -10.89 -3.63 -14.17
C GLU A 66 -9.90 -2.61 -13.61
N ALA A 67 -9.51 -2.75 -12.33
CA ALA A 67 -8.59 -1.84 -11.68
C ALA A 67 -7.24 -1.82 -12.41
N VAL A 68 -6.82 -0.61 -12.79
CA VAL A 68 -5.46 -0.41 -13.28
C VAL A 68 -4.53 -0.42 -12.07
N VAL A 69 -3.61 -1.38 -12.05
CA VAL A 69 -2.54 -1.41 -11.05
C VAL A 69 -1.45 -0.45 -11.48
N GLU A 70 -1.22 0.58 -10.68
CA GLU A 70 -0.19 1.57 -10.90
C GLU A 70 1.05 1.23 -10.08
N TRP A 71 2.11 0.79 -10.76
CA TRP A 71 3.43 0.57 -10.16
C TRP A 71 4.29 1.81 -10.30
N PHE A 72 5.11 2.09 -9.27
CA PHE A 72 5.97 3.26 -9.21
C PHE A 72 7.45 2.90 -9.24
N GLY A 73 8.23 3.73 -9.93
CA GLY A 73 9.68 3.63 -9.97
C GLY A 73 10.17 2.33 -10.62
N ALA A 74 11.11 1.64 -9.96
CA ALA A 74 11.74 0.43 -10.47
C ALA A 74 10.81 -0.79 -10.53
N TRP A 75 9.63 -0.72 -9.94
CA TRP A 75 8.67 -1.82 -9.90
C TRP A 75 7.80 -1.92 -11.16
N GLN A 76 7.91 -0.98 -12.11
CA GLN A 76 7.15 -1.06 -13.36
C GLN A 76 7.66 -2.20 -14.25
N GLY A 77 6.89 -3.29 -14.30
CA GLY A 77 7.22 -4.47 -15.11
C GLY A 77 8.21 -5.42 -14.44
N ASP A 78 8.32 -5.36 -13.11
CA ASP A 78 9.16 -6.27 -12.34
C ASP A 78 8.50 -7.66 -12.22
N ASP A 79 9.29 -8.73 -12.22
CA ASP A 79 8.80 -10.11 -12.05
C ASP A 79 8.11 -10.33 -10.69
N TRP A 80 8.33 -9.43 -9.72
CA TRP A 80 7.72 -9.54 -8.40
C TRP A 80 6.31 -8.95 -8.36
N CYS A 81 5.90 -8.19 -9.36
CA CYS A 81 4.59 -7.52 -9.39
C CYS A 81 3.42 -8.47 -9.17
N ASP A 82 3.37 -9.58 -9.93
CA ASP A 82 2.30 -10.59 -9.79
C ASP A 82 2.25 -11.21 -8.40
N TRP A 83 3.43 -11.52 -7.83
CA TRP A 83 3.52 -12.10 -6.50
C TRP A 83 3.08 -11.11 -5.41
N ILE A 84 3.55 -9.86 -5.48
CA ILE A 84 3.21 -8.80 -4.54
C ILE A 84 1.70 -8.54 -4.57
N LEU A 85 1.09 -8.48 -5.76
CA LEU A 85 -0.36 -8.33 -5.90
C LEU A 85 -1.10 -9.51 -5.28
N ALA A 86 -0.67 -10.74 -5.56
CA ALA A 86 -1.32 -11.92 -5.00
C ALA A 86 -1.28 -11.95 -3.47
N GLU A 87 -0.15 -11.56 -2.86
CA GLU A 87 -0.04 -11.45 -1.40
C GLU A 87 -0.89 -10.28 -0.87
N ALA A 88 -0.87 -9.13 -1.54
CA ALA A 88 -1.69 -7.99 -1.15
C ALA A 88 -3.19 -8.33 -1.18
N TRP A 89 -3.65 -9.04 -2.21
CA TRP A 89 -5.03 -9.52 -2.30
C TRP A 89 -5.40 -10.47 -1.14
N LYS A 90 -4.49 -11.34 -0.71
CA LYS A 90 -4.71 -12.19 0.46
C LYS A 90 -4.83 -11.35 1.74
N THR A 91 -3.97 -10.36 1.92
CA THR A 91 -4.02 -9.43 3.06
C THR A 91 -5.31 -8.60 3.05
N ILE A 92 -5.79 -8.18 1.87
CA ILE A 92 -7.07 -7.46 1.75
C ILE A 92 -8.25 -8.35 2.15
N GLN A 93 -8.24 -9.63 1.75
CA GLN A 93 -9.30 -10.59 2.08
C GLN A 93 -9.25 -11.06 3.55
N ASN A 94 -8.05 -11.10 4.13
CA ASN A 94 -7.81 -11.50 5.52
C ASN A 94 -6.88 -10.49 6.22
N PRO A 95 -7.39 -9.29 6.55
CA PRO A 95 -6.60 -8.26 7.20
C PRO A 95 -6.22 -8.69 8.62
N GLU A 96 -5.03 -8.28 9.07
CA GLU A 96 -4.46 -8.63 10.37
C GLU A 96 -4.98 -7.76 11.55
N ARG A 97 -6.01 -6.95 11.31
CA ARG A 97 -6.61 -6.06 12.33
C ARG A 97 -7.42 -6.80 13.40
#